data_AF-A0A1I3ML17-F1
#
_entry.id   AF-A0A1I3ML17-F1
#
_cell.length_a   1.000
_cell.length_b   1.000
_cell.length_c   1.000
_cell.angle_alpha   90.00
_cell.angle_beta   90.00
_cell.angle_gamma   90.00
#
_symmetry.space_group_name_H-M   'P 1'
#
loop_
_entity.id
_entity.type
_entity.pdbx_description
1 polymer ?
#
loop_
_entity_poly.entity_id
_entity_poly.type
_entity_poly.pdbx_seq_one_letter_code
_entity_poly.pdbx_strand_id
1 'polypeptide(L)'
;MAGGADLPEGFGFVVVACAGGEPKNLSSPSFDVLEGPYQEEQDGRYWDYLVQRHEGVSFDDPNQHIEASWECPAPQGGGASTGGDITPIPGTGDADAWQASNGGKPQVRYAPKTGVETGFGGTAQG
;
A
#
# COMPACT_ATOMS: atom_id res chain seq x y z
N MET A 1 0.29 7.57 6.50
CA MET A 1 1.26 6.48 6.28
C MET A 1 1.05 5.94 4.88
N ALA A 2 2.09 5.38 4.28
CA ALA A 2 1.99 4.72 2.98
C ALA A 2 2.87 3.46 2.95
N GLY A 3 2.44 2.49 2.15
CA GLY A 3 3.11 1.22 1.94
C GLY A 3 3.29 0.92 0.46
N GLY A 4 4.34 0.19 0.10
CA GLY A 4 4.63 -0.25 -1.26
C GLY A 4 4.88 -1.74 -1.36
N ALA A 5 4.55 -2.33 -2.50
CA ALA A 5 4.90 -3.70 -2.86
C ALA A 5 5.34 -3.78 -4.32
N ASP A 6 6.38 -4.56 -4.58
CA ASP A 6 6.87 -4.80 -5.92
C ASP A 6 5.94 -5.73 -6.70
N LEU A 7 5.69 -5.40 -7.96
CA LEU A 7 5.01 -6.26 -8.93
C LEU A 7 5.97 -6.58 -10.09
N PRO A 8 5.70 -7.64 -10.87
CA PRO A 8 6.51 -7.98 -12.04
C PRO A 8 6.65 -6.83 -13.04
N GLU A 9 7.67 -6.92 -13.92
CA GLU A 9 7.86 -5.99 -15.04
C GLU A 9 8.05 -4.51 -14.63
N GLY A 10 8.55 -4.28 -13.43
CA GLY A 10 8.80 -2.94 -12.90
C GLY A 10 7.54 -2.21 -12.43
N PHE A 11 6.38 -2.87 -12.43
CA PHE A 11 5.20 -2.33 -11.78
C PHE A 11 5.34 -2.39 -10.26
N GLY A 12 4.49 -1.65 -9.57
CA GLY A 12 4.34 -1.75 -8.13
C GLY A 12 2.96 -1.33 -7.69
N PHE A 13 2.68 -1.62 -6.43
CA PHE A 13 1.46 -1.25 -5.76
C PHE A 13 1.79 -0.30 -4.63
N VAL A 14 1.07 0.82 -4.52
CA VAL A 14 1.22 1.77 -3.41
C VAL A 14 -0.13 1.91 -2.70
N VAL A 15 -0.11 1.78 -1.38
CA VAL A 15 -1.27 1.98 -0.51
C VAL A 15 -1.04 3.23 0.31
N VAL A 16 -1.98 4.16 0.28
CA VAL A 16 -1.97 5.38 1.11
C VAL A 16 -3.12 5.33 2.10
N ALA A 17 -2.82 5.51 3.38
CA ALA A 17 -3.82 5.66 4.42
C ALA A 17 -4.27 7.13 4.54
N CYS A 18 -5.51 7.42 4.17
CA CYS A 18 -6.16 8.71 4.32
C CYS A 18 -7.57 8.55 4.92
N ALA A 19 -7.69 8.82 6.23
CA ALA A 19 -8.96 8.66 6.96
C ALA A 19 -10.02 9.72 6.62
N GLY A 20 -9.61 10.90 6.12
CA GLY A 20 -10.54 11.97 5.74
C GLY A 20 -11.12 11.82 4.33
N GLY A 21 -10.73 10.79 3.57
CA GLY A 21 -11.20 10.53 2.21
C GLY A 21 -10.06 10.38 1.21
N GLU A 22 -10.41 10.46 -0.07
CA GLU A 22 -9.51 10.19 -1.19
C GLU A 22 -8.24 11.06 -1.17
N PRO A 23 -7.03 10.46 -1.23
CA PRO A 23 -5.79 11.20 -1.33
C PRO A 23 -5.68 11.93 -2.65
N LYS A 24 -5.09 13.13 -2.62
CA LYS A 24 -4.83 13.94 -3.82
C LYS A 24 -3.33 14.05 -4.07
N ASN A 25 -2.99 14.30 -5.34
CA ASN A 25 -1.65 14.68 -5.77
C ASN A 25 -0.53 13.68 -5.37
N LEU A 26 -0.81 12.37 -5.41
CA LEU A 26 0.24 11.38 -5.19
C LEU A 26 1.34 11.53 -6.25
N SER A 27 2.57 11.78 -5.82
CA SER A 27 3.73 11.88 -6.71
C SER A 27 5.02 11.47 -6.00
N SER A 28 5.98 10.95 -6.76
CA SER A 28 7.30 10.53 -6.28
C SER A 28 8.34 10.68 -7.40
N PRO A 29 9.61 10.97 -7.08
CA PRO A 29 10.70 10.87 -8.04
C PRO A 29 11.09 9.42 -8.38
N SER A 30 10.50 8.42 -7.72
CA SER A 30 10.90 7.01 -7.83
C SER A 30 9.89 6.14 -8.60
N PHE A 31 8.71 6.66 -8.91
CA PHE A 31 7.68 5.96 -9.67
C PHE A 31 6.69 6.93 -10.30
N ASP A 32 6.02 6.47 -11.36
CA ASP A 32 4.89 7.15 -11.99
C ASP A 32 3.57 6.48 -11.61
N VAL A 33 2.56 7.26 -11.23
CA VAL A 33 1.22 6.74 -10.97
C VAL A 33 0.53 6.44 -12.30
N LEU A 34 0.04 5.21 -12.47
CA LEU A 34 -0.66 4.77 -13.68
C LEU A 34 -2.17 4.74 -13.49
N GLU A 35 -2.61 4.21 -12.35
CA GLU A 35 -4.03 4.03 -12.01
C GLU A 35 -4.30 4.32 -10.52
N GLY A 36 -5.58 4.55 -10.19
CA GLY A 36 -6.05 4.90 -8.86
C GLY A 36 -6.34 6.40 -8.69
N PRO A 37 -6.70 6.84 -7.47
CA PRO A 37 -6.88 6.02 -6.27
C PRO A 37 -8.11 5.10 -6.34
N TYR A 38 -7.97 3.85 -5.89
CA TYR A 38 -9.09 2.94 -5.64
C TYR A 38 -9.29 2.75 -4.13
N GLN A 39 -10.52 2.91 -3.65
CA GLN A 39 -10.81 2.71 -2.22
C GLN A 39 -10.88 1.22 -1.89
N GLU A 40 -10.17 0.77 -0.86
CA GLU A 40 -10.37 -0.58 -0.33
C GLU A 40 -11.77 -0.72 0.26
N GLU A 41 -12.56 -1.67 -0.24
CA GLU A 41 -13.98 -1.83 0.13
C GLU A 41 -14.20 -2.17 1.61
N GLN A 42 -13.20 -2.78 2.27
CA GLN A 42 -13.32 -3.26 3.66
C GLN A 42 -13.02 -2.17 4.69
N ASP A 43 -12.16 -1.22 4.33
CA ASP A 43 -11.73 -0.14 5.21
C ASP A 43 -11.52 1.12 4.36
N GLY A 44 -12.52 2.01 4.36
CA GLY A 44 -12.55 3.21 3.52
C GLY A 44 -11.47 4.26 3.83
N ARG A 45 -10.49 3.92 4.67
CA ARG A 45 -9.31 4.73 5.00
C ARG A 45 -8.10 4.40 4.12
N TYR A 46 -8.10 3.29 3.39
CA TYR A 46 -6.98 2.87 2.53
C TYR A 46 -7.31 3.05 1.05
N TRP A 47 -6.29 3.49 0.31
CA TRP A 47 -6.40 3.88 -1.08
C TRP A 47 -5.23 3.34 -1.88
N ASP A 48 -5.57 2.64 -2.95
CA ASP A 48 -4.66 1.82 -3.74
C ASP A 48 -4.31 2.50 -5.05
N TYR A 49 -3.05 2.36 -5.45
CA TYR A 49 -2.50 2.90 -6.68
C TYR A 49 -1.66 1.83 -7.39
N LEU A 50 -1.84 1.74 -8.72
CA LEU A 50 -0.89 1.04 -9.58
C LEU A 50 0.16 2.04 -10.04
N VAL A 51 1.43 1.68 -9.90
CA VAL A 51 2.56 2.55 -10.27
C VAL A 51 3.53 1.83 -11.20
N GLN A 52 4.20 2.59 -12.06
CA GLN A 52 5.41 2.16 -12.75
C GLN A 52 6.61 2.59 -11.91
N ARG A 53 7.36 1.64 -11.37
CA ARG A 53 8.63 1.95 -10.69
C ARG A 53 9.65 2.39 -11.72
N HIS A 54 10.46 3.38 -11.36
CA HIS A 54 11.63 3.75 -12.15
C HIS A 54 12.72 2.68 -12.03
N GLU A 55 13.68 2.70 -12.96
CA GLU A 55 14.73 1.70 -13.02
C GLU A 55 15.53 1.64 -11.70
N GLY A 56 15.69 0.43 -11.16
CA GLY A 56 16.43 0.18 -9.93
C GLY A 56 15.67 0.50 -8.64
N VAL A 57 14.38 0.86 -8.73
CA VAL A 57 13.51 1.08 -7.57
C VAL A 57 12.83 -0.22 -7.15
N SER A 58 12.93 -0.56 -5.87
CA SER A 58 12.26 -1.69 -5.23
C SER A 58 11.73 -1.26 -3.86
N PHE A 59 10.43 -1.47 -3.64
CA PHE A 59 9.81 -1.21 -2.34
C PHE A 59 10.27 -2.18 -1.25
N ASP A 60 10.84 -3.33 -1.63
CA ASP A 60 11.33 -4.36 -0.72
C ASP A 60 12.82 -4.19 -0.36
N ASP A 61 13.57 -3.27 -0.98
CA ASP A 61 14.96 -2.99 -0.60
C ASP A 61 14.99 -2.18 0.72
N PRO A 62 15.45 -2.77 1.84
CA PRO A 62 15.45 -2.09 3.14
C PRO A 62 16.43 -0.91 3.21
N ASN A 63 17.31 -0.75 2.23
CA ASN A 63 18.27 0.35 2.16
C ASN A 63 17.80 1.48 1.22
N GLN A 64 16.73 1.27 0.45
CA GLN A 64 16.22 2.27 -0.46
C GLN A 64 15.11 3.09 0.22
N HIS A 65 15.34 4.39 0.29
CA HIS A 65 14.36 5.34 0.81
C HIS A 65 13.52 5.88 -0.36
N ILE A 66 12.22 5.60 -0.34
CA ILE A 66 11.30 6.01 -1.40
C ILE A 66 10.37 7.08 -0.84
N GLU A 67 10.70 8.34 -1.12
CA GLU A 67 9.90 9.49 -0.72
C GLU A 67 8.73 9.70 -1.69
N ALA A 68 7.55 10.02 -1.15
CA ALA A 68 6.41 10.45 -1.95
C ALA A 68 5.64 11.59 -1.26
N SER A 69 4.92 12.36 -2.06
CA SER A 69 4.01 13.40 -1.60
C SER A 69 2.58 13.05 -1.97
N TRP A 70 1.64 13.33 -1.07
CA TRP A 70 0.19 13.21 -1.28
C TRP A 70 -0.51 14.08 -0.24
N GLU A 71 -1.78 14.39 -0.46
CA GLU A 71 -2.61 15.17 0.47
C GLU A 71 -3.81 14.34 0.90
N CYS A 72 -3.92 14.06 2.20
CA CYS A 72 -5.17 13.54 2.74
C CYS A 72 -6.11 14.70 3.09
N PRO A 73 -7.40 14.64 2.70
CA PRO A 73 -8.40 15.54 3.24
C PRO A 73 -8.40 15.45 4.78
N ALA A 74 -8.61 16.58 5.43
CA ALA A 74 -8.81 16.57 6.87
C ALA A 74 -10.13 15.84 7.20
N PRO A 75 -10.14 14.88 8.15
CA PRO A 75 -11.39 14.50 8.79
C PRO A 75 -11.99 15.75 9.45
N GLN A 76 -13.32 15.86 9.53
CA GLN A 76 -13.98 17.06 10.05
C GLN A 76 -13.34 17.55 11.36
N GLY A 77 -12.63 18.69 11.30
CA GLY A 77 -11.91 19.30 12.44
C GLY A 77 -10.42 18.93 12.62
N GLY A 78 -9.82 18.14 11.72
CA GLY A 78 -8.40 17.76 11.73
C GLY A 78 -7.53 18.59 10.77
N GLY A 79 -6.21 18.38 10.83
CA GLY A 79 -5.26 18.93 9.85
C GLY A 79 -5.09 18.00 8.65
N ALA A 80 -4.83 18.56 7.46
CA ALA A 80 -4.41 17.78 6.30
C ALA A 80 -3.01 17.19 6.56
N SER A 81 -2.80 15.92 6.20
CA SER A 81 -1.48 15.28 6.26
C SER A 81 -0.86 15.25 4.86
N THR A 82 0.44 15.56 4.80
CA THR A 82 1.19 15.64 3.54
C THR A 82 2.33 14.64 3.50
N GLY A 83 2.31 13.73 2.53
CA GLY A 83 3.47 12.93 2.13
C GLY A 83 4.13 12.06 3.20
N GLY A 84 5.24 11.45 2.80
CA GLY A 84 6.09 10.62 3.64
C GLY A 84 6.73 9.47 2.87
N ASP A 85 7.36 8.57 3.61
CA ASP A 85 8.03 7.42 3.04
C ASP A 85 7.06 6.33 2.63
N ILE A 86 7.33 5.73 1.48
CA ILE A 86 6.75 4.46 1.07
C ILE A 86 7.56 3.35 1.72
N THR A 87 6.97 2.70 2.73
CA THR A 87 7.59 1.57 3.42
C THR A 87 7.16 0.24 2.82
N PRO A 88 8.00 -0.82 2.86
CA PRO A 88 7.58 -2.13 2.39
C PRO A 88 6.33 -2.60 3.15
N ILE A 89 5.34 -3.14 2.42
CA ILE A 89 4.19 -3.80 3.05
C ILE A 89 4.66 -5.16 3.60
N PRO A 90 4.58 -5.42 4.91
CA PRO A 90 5.05 -6.70 5.46
C PRO A 90 4.34 -7.90 4.83
N GLY A 91 5.11 -8.92 4.44
CA GLY A 91 4.58 -10.17 3.88
C GLY A 91 4.33 -10.17 2.37
N THR A 92 4.72 -9.12 1.64
CA THR A 92 4.61 -9.06 0.17
C THR A 92 5.83 -9.58 -0.59
N GLY A 93 6.95 -9.85 0.09
CA GLY A 93 8.16 -10.43 -0.55
C GLY A 93 7.96 -11.83 -1.16
N ASP A 94 6.82 -12.47 -0.87
CA ASP A 94 6.36 -13.74 -1.44
C ASP A 94 5.09 -13.56 -2.31
N ALA A 95 4.84 -12.37 -2.86
CA ALA A 95 3.69 -12.10 -3.72
C ALA A 95 3.61 -13.09 -4.90
N ASP A 96 4.75 -13.49 -5.44
CA ASP A 96 4.87 -14.53 -6.47
C ASP A 96 4.36 -15.91 -5.99
N ALA A 97 4.65 -16.29 -4.73
CA ALA A 97 4.17 -17.55 -4.14
C ALA A 97 2.66 -17.49 -3.83
N TRP A 98 2.14 -16.31 -3.45
CA TRP A 98 0.70 -16.09 -3.26
C TRP A 98 -0.07 -16.12 -4.58
N GLN A 99 0.48 -15.53 -5.65
CA GLN A 99 -0.10 -15.52 -6.99
C GLN A 99 -0.05 -16.92 -7.63
N ALA A 100 1.04 -17.68 -7.42
CA ALA A 100 1.16 -19.08 -7.81
C ALA A 100 0.16 -19.98 -7.05
N SER A 101 -0.08 -19.71 -5.75
CA SER A 101 -1.08 -20.45 -4.96
C SER A 101 -2.53 -20.15 -5.34
N ASN A 102 -2.81 -19.04 -6.04
CA ASN A 102 -4.15 -18.65 -6.52
C ASN A 102 -4.39 -18.98 -8.01
N GLY A 103 -3.52 -19.78 -8.63
CA GLY A 103 -3.74 -20.31 -9.98
C GLY A 103 -3.79 -19.24 -11.08
N GLY A 104 -3.14 -18.09 -10.87
CA GLY A 104 -3.07 -17.00 -11.85
C GLY A 104 -4.39 -16.29 -12.13
N LYS A 105 -5.41 -16.44 -11.26
CA LYS A 105 -6.66 -15.68 -11.37
C LYS A 105 -6.68 -14.56 -10.33
N PRO A 106 -6.87 -13.29 -10.72
CA PRO A 106 -7.05 -12.21 -9.76
C PRO A 106 -8.43 -12.41 -9.11
N GLN A 107 -8.46 -13.04 -7.94
CA GLN A 107 -9.68 -13.23 -7.16
C GLN A 107 -9.43 -12.71 -5.75
N VAL A 108 -10.06 -11.57 -5.48
CA VAL A 108 -10.33 -10.95 -4.18
C VAL A 108 -10.33 -11.92 -3.01
N ARG A 109 -9.37 -11.72 -2.09
CA ARG A 109 -9.42 -11.94 -0.63
C ARG A 109 -7.98 -11.95 -0.11
N TYR A 110 -7.48 -10.78 0.25
CA TYR A 110 -6.39 -10.70 1.22
C TYR A 110 -6.94 -11.26 2.54
N ALA A 111 -6.63 -12.52 2.84
CA ALA A 111 -6.76 -13.09 4.16
C ALA A 111 -5.34 -13.39 4.62
N PRO A 112 -4.74 -12.59 5.51
CA PRO A 112 -3.42 -12.88 6.05
C PRO A 112 -3.52 -14.23 6.78
N LYS A 113 -2.92 -15.27 6.19
CA LYS A 113 -2.75 -16.55 6.86
C LYS A 113 -1.49 -16.44 7.71
N THR A 114 -1.66 -16.81 8.97
CA THR A 114 -0.69 -16.80 10.08
C THR A 114 -0.50 -15.44 10.75
N GLY A 115 -0.90 -15.42 12.03
CA GLY A 115 -1.06 -14.24 12.85
C GLY A 115 0.20 -13.43 12.98
N VAL A 116 0.10 -12.15 12.65
CA VAL A 116 0.94 -11.16 13.30
C VAL A 116 0.20 -10.74 14.57
N GLU A 117 0.81 -11.01 15.71
CA GLU A 117 0.43 -10.39 16.97
C GLU A 117 0.62 -8.88 16.78
N THR A 118 -0.40 -8.18 16.29
CA THR A 118 -0.46 -6.74 16.47
C THR A 118 -0.61 -6.54 17.96
N GLY A 119 0.48 -6.10 18.60
CA GLY A 119 0.47 -5.65 19.98
C GLY A 119 -0.42 -4.42 20.14
N PHE A 120 -1.74 -4.64 20.14
CA PHE A 120 -2.76 -3.78 20.71
C PHE A 120 -3.95 -4.69 21.04
N GLY A 121 -4.23 -4.80 22.34
CA GLY A 121 -4.89 -5.96 22.95
C GLY A 121 -6.31 -6.24 22.49
N GLY A 122 -6.65 -7.54 22.54
CA GLY A 122 -8.03 -8.02 22.44
C GLY A 122 -8.10 -9.47 21.97
N THR A 123 -7.87 -10.42 22.87
CA THR A 123 -8.27 -11.83 22.69
C THR A 123 -9.75 -11.91 22.29
N ALA A 124 -10.06 -12.61 21.20
CA ALA A 124 -11.41 -13.10 20.93
C ALA A 124 -11.34 -14.61 20.66
N GLN A 125 -11.82 -15.38 21.64
CA GLN A 125 -12.29 -16.76 21.44
C GLN A 125 -13.61 -16.74 20.66
N GLY A 126 -13.81 -17.73 19.81
CA GLY A 126 -15.08 -18.05 19.15
C GLY A 126 -14.91 -19.12 18.10
#